data_AF-A0A7L2GFR3-F1
#
_entry.id   AF-A0A7L2GFR3-F1
#
_cell.length_a   1.000
_cell.length_b   1.000
_cell.length_c   1.000
_cell.angle_alpha   90.00
_cell.angle_beta   90.00
_cell.angle_gamma   90.00
#
_symmetry.space_group_name_H-M   'P 1'
#
loop_
_entity.id
_entity.type
_entity.pdbx_description
1 polymer ?
#
loop_
_entity_poly.entity_id
_entity_poly.type
_entity_poly.pdbx_seq_one_letter_code
_entity_poly.pdbx_strand_id
1 'polypeptide(L)'
;EIFGPVLTVYVYPEQRYKEVLELIDTTTPYGLTGAIFAREKGIIDEARSLLRNAAGNFYINDKSTGAVVAQQPFGGSRISGTNDKPGGPHYILRWTSPQAIKETHVPLTDWRYAYMQ
;
A
#
# COMPACT_ATOMS: atom_id res chain seq x y z
N GLU A 1 1.36 0.63 20.49
CA GLU A 1 0.32 1.56 20.00
C GLU A 1 -0.50 2.02 21.21
N ILE A 2 -0.80 3.31 21.32
CA ILE A 2 -1.65 3.88 22.38
C ILE A 2 -2.90 4.42 21.70
N PHE A 3 -4.05 3.78 21.90
CA PHE A 3 -5.33 4.11 21.26
C PHE A 3 -6.10 5.18 22.06
N GLY A 4 -5.47 6.35 22.24
CA GLY A 4 -6.03 7.46 23.02
C GLY A 4 -5.47 8.81 22.57
N PRO A 5 -5.92 9.93 23.16
CA PRO A 5 -5.49 11.28 22.75
C PRO A 5 -4.09 11.63 23.28
N VAL A 6 -3.08 10.83 22.91
CA VAL A 6 -1.68 10.98 23.33
C VAL A 6 -0.82 11.24 22.10
N LEU A 7 -0.15 12.39 22.05
CA LEU A 7 0.78 12.76 20.98
C LEU A 7 2.20 12.87 21.55
N THR A 8 3.15 12.20 20.91
CA THR A 8 4.58 12.34 21.19
C THR A 8 5.25 13.17 20.11
N VAL A 9 6.10 14.10 20.51
CA VAL A 9 6.84 14.99 19.60
C VAL A 9 8.33 14.74 19.75
N TYR A 10 9.03 14.57 18.62
CA TYR A 10 10.48 14.49 18.53
C TYR A 10 10.99 15.63 17.66
N VAL A 11 11.86 16.48 18.23
CA VAL A 11 12.48 17.61 17.52
C VAL A 11 13.85 17.19 17.02
N TYR A 12 14.15 17.48 15.76
CA TYR A 12 15.41 17.12 15.12
C TYR A 12 16.08 18.35 14.48
N PRO A 13 17.42 18.35 14.32
CA PRO A 13 18.11 19.41 13.57
C PRO A 13 17.75 19.35 12.09
N GLU A 14 17.41 20.49 11.48
CA GLU A 14 16.96 20.60 10.08
C GLU A 14 17.85 19.84 9.09
N GLN A 15 19.17 19.96 9.23
CA GLN A 15 20.14 19.36 8.31
C GLN A 15 20.18 17.81 8.39
N ARG A 16 19.52 17.20 9.39
CA ARG A 16 19.46 15.75 9.60
C ARG A 16 18.13 15.12 9.17
N TYR A 17 17.30 15.81 8.36
CA TYR A 17 15.99 15.29 7.97
C TYR A 17 16.05 13.89 7.31
N LYS A 18 17.09 13.60 6.52
CA LYS A 18 17.25 12.28 5.87
C LYS A 18 17.40 11.15 6.88
N GLU A 19 18.24 11.35 7.89
CA GLU A 19 18.41 10.40 8.99
C GLU A 19 17.10 10.21 9.76
N VAL A 20 16.28 11.26 9.86
CA VAL A 20 14.96 11.18 10.48
C VAL A 20 13.97 10.39 9.62
N LEU A 21 14.03 10.49 8.30
CA LEU A 21 13.22 9.65 7.41
C LEU A 21 13.58 8.17 7.58
N GLU A 22 14.86 7.84 7.67
CA GLU A 22 15.33 6.48 7.99
C GLU A 22 14.88 6.03 9.38
N LEU A 23 14.95 6.92 10.37
CA LEU A 23 14.45 6.66 11.72
C LEU A 23 12.95 6.35 11.70
N ILE A 24 12.14 7.11 10.96
CA ILE A 24 10.70 6.87 10.83
C ILE A 24 10.44 5.48 10.23
N ASP A 25 11.16 5.09 9.17
CA ASP A 25 10.98 3.79 8.51
C ASP A 25 11.35 2.60 9.41
N THR A 26 12.30 2.79 10.34
CA THR A 26 12.89 1.70 11.14
C THR A 26 12.42 1.64 12.60
N THR A 27 11.93 2.74 13.18
CA THR A 27 11.62 2.81 14.62
C THR A 27 10.45 1.92 15.04
N THR A 28 9.45 1.75 14.18
CA THR A 28 8.24 0.99 14.53
C THR A 28 8.00 -0.17 13.56
N PRO A 29 7.44 -1.30 14.03
CA PRO A 29 7.09 -2.41 13.17
C PRO A 29 5.81 -2.16 12.34
N TYR A 30 5.15 -1.01 12.52
CA TYR A 30 3.89 -0.68 11.86
C TYR A 30 4.12 0.00 10.50
N GLY A 31 3.12 -0.11 9.63
CA GLY A 31 3.16 0.36 8.25
C GLY A 31 1.83 0.92 7.74
N LEU A 32 1.00 1.50 8.61
CA LEU A 32 -0.41 1.81 8.29
C LEU A 32 -0.59 3.15 7.57
N THR A 33 -0.38 4.26 8.27
CA THR A 33 -0.53 5.62 7.72
C THR A 33 0.68 6.48 8.06
N GLY A 34 0.99 7.44 7.20
CA GLY A 34 2.05 8.41 7.43
C GLY A 34 1.80 9.66 6.60
N ALA A 35 2.27 10.81 7.07
CA ALA A 35 2.12 12.07 6.39
C ALA A 35 3.42 12.86 6.37
N ILE A 36 3.67 13.58 5.28
CA ILE A 36 4.70 14.61 5.19
C ILE A 36 4.06 15.97 4.93
N PHE A 37 4.58 16.99 5.60
CA PHE A 37 4.24 18.39 5.35
C PHE A 37 5.48 19.10 4.82
N ALA A 38 5.48 19.38 3.52
CA ALA A 38 6.59 20.03 2.83
C ALA A 38 6.07 20.75 1.58
N ARG A 39 6.76 21.81 1.16
CA ARG A 39 6.47 22.55 -0.08
C ARG A 39 7.49 22.29 -1.17
N GLU A 40 8.71 21.93 -0.77
CA GLU A 40 9.78 21.66 -1.72
C GLU A 40 9.59 20.29 -2.37
N LYS A 41 9.48 20.28 -3.69
CA LYS A 41 9.21 19.06 -4.45
C LYS A 41 10.31 18.00 -4.30
N GLY A 42 11.58 18.42 -4.25
CA GLY A 42 12.71 17.51 -4.06
C GLY A 42 12.60 16.71 -2.76
N ILE A 43 12.24 17.39 -1.66
CA ILE A 43 12.02 16.77 -0.35
C ILE A 43 10.82 15.83 -0.37
N ILE A 44 9.72 16.22 -1.00
CA ILE A 44 8.52 15.38 -1.12
C ILE A 44 8.85 14.09 -1.89
N ASP A 45 9.56 14.19 -3.01
CA ASP A 45 9.92 13.05 -3.84
C ASP A 45 10.89 12.10 -3.12
N GLU A 46 11.87 12.65 -2.41
CA GLU A 46 12.81 11.88 -1.59
C GLU A 46 12.10 11.15 -0.45
N ALA A 47 11.25 11.85 0.31
CA ALA A 47 10.49 11.26 1.41
C ALA A 47 9.51 10.19 0.92
N ARG A 48 8.82 10.42 -0.21
CA ARG A 48 7.95 9.43 -0.84
C ARG A 48 8.71 8.16 -1.21
N SER A 49 9.96 8.28 -1.63
CA SER A 49 10.81 7.13 -1.97
C SER A 49 11.26 6.39 -0.71
N LEU A 50 11.80 7.10 0.28
CA LEU A 50 12.34 6.50 1.51
C LEU A 50 11.24 5.89 2.39
N LEU A 51 10.08 6.53 2.47
CA LEU A 51 8.96 6.09 3.31
C LEU A 51 7.95 5.18 2.58
N ARG A 52 8.29 4.71 1.37
CA ARG A 52 7.38 3.95 0.50
C ARG A 52 6.71 2.75 1.19
N ASN A 53 7.43 2.08 2.08
CA ASN A 53 6.94 0.91 2.82
C ASN A 53 6.64 1.21 4.30
N ALA A 54 6.92 2.42 4.77
CA ALA A 54 6.60 2.88 6.12
C ALA A 54 5.10 3.19 6.30
N ALA A 55 4.37 3.42 5.19
CA ALA A 55 2.94 3.71 5.22
C ALA A 55 2.24 3.15 3.98
N GLY A 56 1.21 2.33 4.18
CA GLY A 56 0.32 1.89 3.09
C GLY A 56 -0.64 2.98 2.62
N ASN A 57 -0.97 3.94 3.49
CA ASN A 57 -1.66 5.19 3.14
C ASN A 57 -0.75 6.38 3.47
N PHE A 58 -0.16 6.96 2.44
CA PHE A 58 0.79 8.07 2.55
C PHE A 58 0.14 9.38 2.09
N TYR A 59 0.24 10.41 2.93
CA TYR A 59 -0.39 11.71 2.71
C TYR A 59 0.67 12.80 2.54
N ILE A 60 0.41 13.75 1.64
CA ILE A 60 1.27 14.91 1.42
C ILE A 60 0.43 16.15 1.71
N ASN A 61 0.87 16.96 2.67
CA ASN A 61 0.20 18.19 3.11
C ASN A 61 -1.25 17.99 3.56
N ASP A 62 -1.55 16.82 4.14
CA ASP A 62 -2.83 16.50 4.76
C ASP A 62 -2.58 15.62 6.00
N LYS A 63 -3.54 15.59 6.92
CA LYS A 63 -3.50 14.74 8.10
C LYS A 63 -3.58 13.26 7.70
N SER A 64 -2.99 12.37 8.51
CA SER A 64 -2.89 10.93 8.21
C SER A 64 -4.18 10.11 8.39
N THR A 65 -5.33 10.77 8.58
CA THR A 65 -6.62 10.15 8.93
C THR A 65 -7.73 10.54 7.97
N GLY A 66 -8.82 9.77 7.97
CA GLY A 66 -10.04 10.11 7.23
C GLY A 66 -10.02 9.65 5.77
N ALA A 67 -9.47 8.47 5.51
CA ALA A 67 -9.60 7.83 4.21
C ALA A 67 -11.08 7.67 3.81
N VAL A 68 -11.42 8.08 2.59
CA VAL A 68 -12.77 7.99 2.03
C VAL A 68 -12.84 6.78 1.11
N VAL A 69 -13.94 6.02 1.22
CA VAL A 69 -14.22 4.85 0.38
C VAL A 69 -14.10 5.22 -1.09
N ALA A 70 -13.47 4.35 -1.89
CA ALA A 70 -13.18 4.53 -3.31
C ALA A 70 -12.26 5.71 -3.70
N GLN A 71 -11.78 6.51 -2.74
CA GLN A 71 -10.80 7.57 -3.02
C GLN A 71 -9.40 7.19 -2.50
N GLN A 72 -9.29 6.76 -1.24
CA GLN A 72 -8.04 6.29 -0.66
C GLN A 72 -8.25 4.89 -0.06
N PRO A 73 -8.22 3.81 -0.87
CA PRO A 73 -8.29 2.44 -0.37
C PRO A 73 -7.34 2.26 0.82
N PHE A 74 -7.88 1.80 1.94
CA PHE A 74 -7.21 1.91 3.24
C PHE A 74 -6.53 0.61 3.62
N GLY A 75 -5.30 0.68 4.12
CA GLY A 75 -4.57 -0.48 4.62
C GLY A 75 -3.06 -0.29 4.53
N GLY A 76 -2.33 -1.09 5.29
CA GLY A 76 -0.88 -1.12 5.30
C GLY A 76 -0.33 -2.50 5.62
N SER A 77 0.93 -2.72 5.27
CA SER A 77 1.64 -3.99 5.46
C SER A 77 2.42 -3.98 6.79
N ARG A 78 3.53 -4.73 6.87
CA ARG A 78 4.30 -4.94 8.12
C ARG A 78 3.38 -5.57 9.19
N ILE A 79 3.49 -5.17 10.46
CA ILE A 79 2.58 -5.67 11.49
C ILE A 79 1.18 -5.02 11.45
N SER A 80 0.92 -4.11 10.49
CA SER A 80 -0.39 -3.48 10.33
C SER A 80 -1.41 -4.36 9.59
N GLY A 81 -1.01 -5.50 9.04
CA GLY A 81 -1.90 -6.53 8.49
C GLY A 81 -1.57 -6.97 7.06
N THR A 82 -2.55 -7.60 6.40
CA THR A 82 -2.42 -8.20 5.07
C THR A 82 -2.56 -7.22 3.91
N ASN A 83 -2.95 -5.98 4.19
CA ASN A 83 -3.06 -4.90 3.21
C ASN A 83 -3.98 -5.21 2.00
N ASP A 84 -5.11 -5.87 2.23
CA ASP A 84 -6.07 -6.21 1.16
C ASP A 84 -6.88 -4.99 0.63
N LYS A 85 -6.61 -3.79 1.17
CA LYS A 85 -7.17 -2.50 0.74
C LYS A 85 -8.71 -2.41 0.71
N PRO A 86 -9.43 -2.64 1.84
CA PRO A 86 -10.85 -2.32 1.93
C PRO A 86 -11.16 -0.89 1.48
N GLY A 87 -12.30 -0.74 0.81
CA GLY A 87 -12.70 0.50 0.13
C GLY A 87 -12.11 0.67 -1.27
N GLY A 88 -11.19 -0.21 -1.70
CA GLY A 88 -10.73 -0.31 -3.09
C GLY A 88 -11.43 -1.42 -3.88
N PRO A 89 -11.25 -1.46 -5.21
CA PRO A 89 -11.95 -2.40 -6.09
C PRO A 89 -11.48 -3.85 -5.92
N HIS A 90 -10.29 -4.08 -5.37
CA HIS A 90 -9.71 -5.43 -5.26
C HIS A 90 -10.08 -6.17 -3.98
N TYR A 91 -10.58 -5.48 -2.95
CA TYR A 91 -10.84 -6.10 -1.64
C TYR A 91 -11.84 -7.27 -1.74
N ILE A 92 -12.83 -7.14 -2.62
CA ILE A 92 -13.83 -8.19 -2.86
C ILE A 92 -13.21 -9.50 -3.39
N LEU A 93 -12.04 -9.45 -4.02
CA LEU A 93 -11.37 -10.63 -4.57
C LEU A 93 -10.87 -11.59 -3.49
N ARG A 94 -10.75 -11.13 -2.24
CA ARG A 94 -10.39 -12.00 -1.11
C ARG A 94 -11.52 -12.95 -0.70
N TRP A 95 -12.75 -12.64 -1.09
CA TRP A 95 -13.96 -13.32 -0.67
C TRP A 95 -14.61 -14.15 -1.79
N THR A 96 -13.90 -14.36 -2.90
CA THR A 96 -14.38 -15.14 -4.05
C THR A 96 -13.37 -16.23 -4.42
N SER A 97 -13.88 -17.32 -5.00
CA SER A 97 -13.09 -18.39 -5.61
C SER A 97 -13.59 -18.58 -7.05
N PRO A 98 -12.97 -17.90 -8.05
CA PRO A 98 -13.49 -17.88 -9.41
C PRO A 98 -13.44 -19.25 -10.10
N GLN A 99 -14.43 -19.54 -10.94
CA GLN A 99 -14.44 -20.67 -11.87
C GLN A 99 -14.51 -20.14 -13.31
N ALA A 100 -13.62 -20.62 -14.18
CA ALA A 100 -13.71 -20.40 -15.62
C ALA A 100 -14.30 -21.65 -16.29
N ILE A 101 -15.31 -21.46 -17.13
CA ILE A 101 -15.99 -22.54 -17.86
C ILE A 101 -15.73 -22.33 -19.35
N LYS A 102 -15.25 -23.38 -20.02
CA LYS A 102 -15.08 -23.43 -21.47
C LYS A 102 -16.01 -24.51 -22.02
N GLU A 103 -16.87 -24.12 -22.96
CA GLU A 103 -17.66 -25.05 -23.76
C GLU A 103 -17.10 -25.07 -25.19
N THR A 104 -16.87 -26.26 -25.74
CA THR A 104 -16.45 -26.46 -27.13
C THR A 104 -17.61 -27.11 -27.87
N HIS A 105 -18.12 -26.46 -28.91
CA HIS A 105 -19.31 -26.94 -29.64
C HIS A 105 -19.01 -27.89 -30.80
N VAL A 106 -17.73 -28.03 -31.19
CA VAL A 106 -17.29 -28.95 -32.25
C VAL A 106 -16.33 -29.98 -31.63
N PRO A 107 -16.61 -31.29 -31.73
CA PRO A 107 -15.73 -32.32 -31.19
C PRO A 107 -14.31 -32.20 -31.74
N LEU A 108 -13.31 -32.38 -30.88
CA LEU A 108 -11.94 -32.64 -31.33
C LEU A 108 -11.92 -34.03 -31.96
N THR A 109 -11.47 -34.11 -33.21
CA THR A 109 -11.52 -35.34 -34.01
C THR A 109 -10.18 -36.06 -34.14
N ASP A 110 -9.07 -35.38 -33.87
CA ASP A 110 -7.72 -35.97 -33.87
C ASP A 110 -6.91 -35.37 -32.71
N TRP A 111 -6.00 -36.16 -32.15
CA TRP A 111 -5.07 -35.76 -31.08
C TRP A 111 -3.71 -35.30 -31.64
N ARG A 112 -3.40 -35.64 -32.89
CA ARG A 112 -2.13 -35.27 -33.55
C ARG A 112 -2.16 -33.83 -34.01
N TYR A 113 -0.98 -33.22 -34.05
CA TYR A 113 -0.77 -31.88 -34.59
C TYR A 113 -0.11 -31.96 -35.98
N ALA A 114 -0.31 -30.94 -36.81
CA ALA A 114 0.11 -30.95 -38.22
C ALA A 114 1.62 -31.16 -38.45
N TYR A 115 2.48 -30.80 -37.49
CA TYR A 115 3.93 -30.94 -37.62
C TYR A 115 4.45 -32.37 -37.39
N MET A 116 3.59 -33.30 -36.97
CA MET A 116 3.96 -34.69 -36.71
C MET A 116 3.83 -35.59 -37.94
N GLN A 117 3.51 -35.00 -39.10
CA GLN A 117 3.39 -35.68 -40.39
C GLN A 117 4.68 -35.60 -41.19
#